data_AF-A0A314UA39-F1
#
_entry.id   AF-A0A314UA39-F1
#
_cell.length_a   1.000
_cell.length_b   1.000
_cell.length_c   1.000
_cell.angle_alpha   90.00
_cell.angle_beta   90.00
_cell.angle_gamma   90.00
#
_symmetry.space_group_name_H-M   'P 1'
#
loop_
_entity.id
_entity.type
_entity.pdbx_description
1 polymer ?
#
loop_
_entity_poly.entity_id
_entity_poly.type
_entity_poly.pdbx_seq_one_letter_code
_entity_poly.pdbx_strand_id
1 'polypeptide(L)'
;MDPSVYEAAKSGDVDFLRRIRDGELSIDLECQKTPKDNNILHVAVEFKQVEFFTNISLGSPMFWATNIKGDTPLHTAAKELMKKTDQLMVKLTKSYFE
;
A
#
# COMPACT_ATOMS: atom_id res chain seq x y z
N MET A 1 -11.24 -8.05 -4.03
CA MET A 1 -10.82 -7.30 -2.84
C MET A 1 -12.06 -6.98 -2.05
N ASP A 2 -12.06 -7.29 -0.77
CA ASP A 2 -13.12 -6.92 0.15
C ASP A 2 -13.27 -5.39 0.24
N PRO A 3 -14.50 -4.85 0.25
CA PRO A 3 -14.73 -3.41 0.35
C PRO A 3 -14.06 -2.74 1.57
N SER A 4 -14.00 -3.43 2.71
CA SER A 4 -13.36 -2.89 3.93
C SER A 4 -11.84 -2.75 3.76
N VAL A 5 -11.20 -3.70 3.08
CA VAL A 5 -9.76 -3.66 2.76
C VAL A 5 -9.45 -2.51 1.81
N TYR A 6 -10.29 -2.32 0.79
CA TYR A 6 -10.15 -1.21 -0.14
C TYR A 6 -10.31 0.13 0.57
N GLU A 7 -11.36 0.27 1.40
CA GLU A 7 -11.63 1.53 2.08
C GLU A 7 -10.54 1.87 3.11
N ALA A 8 -10.02 0.89 3.85
CA ALA A 8 -8.90 1.10 4.77
C ALA A 8 -7.66 1.64 4.05
N ALA A 9 -7.32 1.06 2.89
CA ALA A 9 -6.19 1.52 2.08
C ALA A 9 -6.41 2.93 1.51
N LYS A 10 -7.65 3.22 1.09
CA LYS A 10 -8.04 4.51 0.53
C LYS A 10 -8.07 5.62 1.57
N SER A 11 -8.54 5.33 2.79
CA SER A 11 -8.65 6.29 3.89
C SER A 11 -7.35 6.43 4.69
N GLY A 12 -6.43 5.46 4.59
CA GLY A 12 -5.19 5.43 5.36
C GLY A 12 -5.38 4.86 6.78
N ASP A 13 -6.35 3.98 6.99
CA ASP A 13 -6.68 3.37 8.29
C ASP A 13 -5.59 2.38 8.74
N VAL A 14 -4.56 2.88 9.43
CA VAL A 14 -3.48 2.05 10.00
C VAL A 14 -4.01 1.10 11.07
N ASP A 15 -5.07 1.47 11.79
CA ASP A 15 -5.66 0.63 12.82
C ASP A 15 -6.28 -0.64 12.23
N PHE A 16 -6.80 -0.59 11.01
CA PHE A 16 -7.21 -1.78 10.27
C PHE A 16 -6.07 -2.81 10.15
N LEU A 17 -4.86 -2.35 9.79
CA LEU A 17 -3.69 -3.24 9.69
C LEU A 17 -3.25 -3.78 11.05
N ARG A 18 -3.33 -2.94 12.10
CA ARG A 18 -3.05 -3.35 13.48
C ARG A 18 -4.00 -4.46 13.93
N ARG A 19 -5.30 -4.30 13.70
CA ARG A 19 -6.32 -5.31 14.06
C ARG A 19 -6.14 -6.64 13.33
N ILE A 20 -5.64 -6.63 12.09
CA ILE A 20 -5.25 -7.87 11.39
C ILE A 20 -4.05 -8.53 12.08
N ARG A 21 -3.01 -7.75 12.39
CA ARG A 21 -1.78 -8.23 13.05
C ARG A 21 -2.04 -8.81 14.44
N ASP A 22 -2.95 -8.17 15.18
CA ASP A 22 -3.36 -8.59 16.52
C ASP A 22 -4.33 -9.79 16.50
N GLY A 23 -4.74 -10.24 15.30
CA GLY A 23 -5.62 -11.38 15.11
C GLY A 23 -7.11 -11.08 15.33
N GLU A 24 -7.49 -9.83 15.54
CA GLU A 24 -8.90 -9.41 15.65
C GLU A 24 -9.65 -9.56 14.32
N LEU A 25 -8.93 -9.36 13.20
CA LEU A 25 -9.44 -9.52 11.85
C LEU A 25 -8.67 -10.62 11.13
N SER A 26 -9.36 -11.72 10.80
CA SER A 26 -8.81 -12.81 9.99
C SER A 26 -8.97 -12.51 8.49
N ILE A 27 -8.10 -11.65 7.96
CA ILE A 27 -8.09 -11.27 6.53
C ILE A 27 -6.73 -11.64 5.93
N ASP A 28 -6.74 -12.51 4.92
CA ASP A 28 -5.58 -12.75 4.07
C ASP A 28 -5.45 -11.61 3.05
N LEU A 29 -4.55 -10.66 3.35
CA LEU A 29 -4.28 -9.49 2.52
C LEU A 29 -3.65 -9.83 1.15
N GLU A 30 -2.94 -10.95 1.03
CA GLU A 30 -2.27 -11.32 -0.24
C GLU A 30 -3.29 -11.72 -1.31
N CYS A 31 -4.39 -12.36 -0.89
CA CYS A 31 -5.52 -12.68 -1.75
C CYS A 31 -6.39 -11.46 -2.10
N GLN A 32 -6.19 -10.30 -1.47
CA GLN A 32 -7.01 -9.10 -1.69
C GLN A 32 -6.54 -8.31 -2.91
N LYS A 33 -7.13 -8.60 -4.06
CA LYS A 33 -6.85 -7.92 -5.33
C LYS A 33 -8.06 -7.19 -5.89
N THR A 34 -7.87 -5.98 -6.43
CA THR A 34 -8.92 -5.30 -7.23
C THR A 34 -9.03 -5.95 -8.61
N PRO A 35 -10.04 -5.60 -9.44
CA PRO A 35 -10.10 -6.05 -10.83
C PRO A 35 -8.90 -5.63 -11.70
N LYS A 36 -8.11 -4.64 -11.26
CA LYS A 36 -6.85 -4.22 -11.91
C LYS A 36 -5.62 -4.94 -11.33
N ASP A 37 -5.84 -5.97 -10.52
CA ASP A 37 -4.82 -6.71 -9.78
C ASP A 37 -3.98 -5.84 -8.82
N ASN A 38 -4.50 -4.67 -8.45
CA ASN A 38 -3.92 -3.85 -7.41
C ASN A 38 -4.10 -4.58 -6.07
N ASN A 39 -3.01 -4.73 -5.33
CA ASN A 39 -3.08 -5.07 -3.90
C ASN A 39 -3.35 -3.82 -3.05
N ILE A 40 -3.42 -4.00 -1.74
CA ILE A 40 -3.71 -2.92 -0.79
C ILE A 40 -2.71 -1.75 -0.86
N LEU A 41 -1.43 -2.02 -1.16
CA LEU A 41 -0.38 -1.01 -1.23
C LEU A 41 -0.50 -0.14 -2.48
N HIS A 42 -0.91 -0.71 -3.62
CA HIS A 42 -1.21 0.08 -4.82
C HIS A 42 -2.35 1.07 -4.57
N VAL A 43 -3.40 0.63 -3.87
CA VAL A 43 -4.54 1.49 -3.50
C VAL A 43 -4.06 2.61 -2.56
N ALA A 44 -3.30 2.27 -1.50
CA ALA A 44 -2.75 3.27 -0.59
C ALA A 44 -1.92 4.34 -1.31
N VAL A 45 -1.11 3.94 -2.29
CA VAL A 45 -0.34 4.87 -3.13
C VAL A 45 -1.24 5.76 -3.98
N GLU A 46 -2.26 5.21 -4.64
CA GLU A 46 -3.22 5.96 -5.46
C GLU A 46 -3.89 7.08 -4.66
N PHE A 47 -4.16 6.82 -3.38
CA PHE A 47 -4.76 7.78 -2.45
C PHE A 47 -3.74 8.52 -1.57
N LYS A 48 -2.44 8.39 -1.84
CA LYS A 48 -1.34 9.09 -1.15
C LYS A 48 -1.25 8.80 0.35
N GLN A 49 -1.67 7.62 0.78
CA GLN A 49 -1.66 7.16 2.16
C GLN A 49 -0.29 6.62 2.56
N VAL A 50 0.66 7.54 2.76
CA VAL A 50 2.08 7.22 3.02
C VAL A 50 2.25 6.42 4.30
N GLU A 51 1.58 6.84 5.37
CA GLU A 51 1.70 6.21 6.68
C GLU A 51 1.16 4.77 6.66
N PHE A 52 0.02 4.56 5.98
CA PHE A 52 -0.54 3.24 5.74
C PHE A 52 0.44 2.34 4.98
N PHE A 53 1.05 2.88 3.92
CA PHE A 53 2.03 2.17 3.11
C PHE A 53 3.27 1.76 3.92
N THR A 54 3.77 2.64 4.79
CA THR A 54 4.95 2.36 5.64
C THR A 54 4.65 1.47 6.86
N ASN A 55 3.38 1.27 7.21
CA ASN A 55 2.98 0.39 8.33
C ASN A 55 3.01 -1.10 7.98
N ILE A 56 3.17 -1.44 6.70
CA ILE A 56 3.42 -2.81 6.22
C ILE A 56 4.93 -3.02 6.16
N SER A 57 5.40 -4.15 6.70
CA SER A 57 6.83 -4.50 6.71
C SER A 57 7.37 -4.59 5.28
N LEU A 58 8.51 -3.96 5.01
CA LEU A 58 9.20 -3.97 3.71
C LEU A 58 9.55 -5.39 3.22
N GLY A 59 9.66 -6.36 4.14
CA GLY A 59 9.85 -7.77 3.80
C GLY A 59 8.60 -8.47 3.25
N SER A 60 7.46 -7.80 3.21
CA SER A 60 6.22 -8.37 2.68
C SER A 60 6.34 -8.61 1.17
N PRO A 61 5.93 -9.80 0.66
CA PRO A 61 5.90 -10.07 -0.78
C PRO A 61 4.98 -9.12 -1.55
N MET A 62 4.07 -8.43 -0.85
CA MET A 62 3.17 -7.44 -1.44
C MET A 62 3.89 -6.25 -2.08
N PHE A 63 5.11 -5.93 -1.67
CA PHE A 63 5.93 -4.88 -2.30
C PHE A 63 6.42 -5.27 -3.70
N TRP A 64 6.47 -6.57 -4.00
CA TRP A 64 6.98 -7.10 -5.26
C TRP A 64 5.87 -7.58 -6.19
N ALA A 65 4.65 -7.78 -5.67
CA ALA A 65 3.50 -8.13 -6.47
C ALA A 65 3.15 -7.03 -7.47
N THR A 66 2.96 -7.39 -8.74
CA THR A 66 2.60 -6.45 -9.80
C THR A 66 1.08 -6.39 -10.01
N ASN A 67 0.59 -5.26 -10.50
CA ASN A 67 -0.77 -5.13 -11.04
C ASN A 67 -0.85 -5.57 -12.52
N ILE A 68 -2.01 -5.41 -13.17
CA ILE A 68 -2.20 -5.78 -14.60
C ILE A 68 -1.27 -5.05 -15.58
N LYS A 69 -0.62 -3.95 -15.16
CA LYS A 69 0.33 -3.19 -15.98
C LYS A 69 1.78 -3.62 -15.75
N GLY A 70 2.03 -4.60 -14.89
CA GLY A 70 3.37 -4.98 -14.47
C GLY A 70 4.00 -4.00 -13.46
N ASP A 71 3.22 -3.06 -12.91
CA ASP A 71 3.73 -2.10 -11.93
C ASP A 71 3.67 -2.72 -10.53
N THR A 72 4.75 -2.59 -9.76
CA THR A 72 4.73 -2.83 -8.31
C THR A 72 4.11 -1.61 -7.60
N PRO A 73 3.79 -1.71 -6.29
CA PRO A 73 3.36 -0.53 -5.54
C PRO A 73 4.40 0.59 -5.60
N LEU A 74 5.70 0.26 -5.62
CA LEU A 74 6.77 1.23 -5.73
C LEU A 74 6.86 1.87 -7.13
N HIS A 75 6.68 1.09 -8.22
CA HIS A 75 6.53 1.66 -9.57
C HIS A 75 5.37 2.66 -9.63
N THR A 76 4.23 2.28 -9.03
CA THR A 76 3.04 3.14 -8.95
C THR A 76 3.34 4.41 -8.15
N ALA A 77 4.05 4.30 -7.03
CA ALA A 77 4.43 5.46 -6.21
C ALA A 77 5.31 6.42 -7.01
N ALA A 78 6.33 5.90 -7.70
CA ALA A 78 7.18 6.71 -8.56
C ALA A 78 6.38 7.44 -9.66
N LYS A 79 5.39 6.78 -10.28
CA LYS A 79 4.53 7.41 -11.30
C LYS A 79 3.63 8.51 -10.73
N GLU A 80 3.03 8.30 -9.55
CA GLU A 80 2.21 9.33 -8.90
C GLU A 80 3.07 10.51 -8.41
N LEU A 81 4.32 10.25 -8.03
CA LEU A 81 5.34 11.25 -7.67
C LEU A 81 5.80 12.10 -8.87
N MET A 82 5.95 11.50 -10.05
CA MET A 82 6.32 12.24 -11.28
C MET A 82 5.20 13.18 -11.77
N LYS A 83 3.98 13.02 -11.25
CA LYS A 83 2.85 13.91 -11.54
C LYS A 83 2.82 15.16 -10.64
N LYS A 84 3.58 15.22 -9.53
CA LYS A 84 3.66 16.40 -8.64
C LYS A 84 4.85 16.35 -7.67
N THR A 85 5.60 17.44 -7.63
CA THR A 85 6.77 17.72 -6.76
C THR A 85 6.41 17.81 -5.27
N ASP A 86 6.17 16.68 -4.57
CA ASP A 86 5.80 16.72 -3.14
C ASP A 86 6.37 15.60 -2.25
N GLN A 87 6.35 15.92 -0.94
CA GLN A 87 6.91 15.33 0.30
C GLN A 87 7.05 13.80 0.44
N LEU A 88 6.42 13.00 -0.42
CA LEU A 88 6.41 11.54 -0.34
C LEU A 88 7.80 10.93 -0.60
N MET A 89 8.61 11.52 -1.49
CA MET A 89 10.01 11.07 -1.69
C MET A 89 10.88 11.23 -0.45
N VAL A 90 10.78 12.36 0.27
CA VAL A 90 11.62 12.59 1.47
C VAL A 90 11.27 11.60 2.59
N LYS A 91 9.99 11.23 2.73
CA LYS A 91 9.57 10.23 3.72
C LYS A 91 9.98 8.80 3.31
N LEU A 92 9.80 8.44 2.03
CA LEU A 92 10.22 7.13 1.55
C LEU A 92 11.75 6.97 1.58
N THR A 93 12.53 7.96 1.15
CA THR A 93 14.00 7.83 1.23
C THR A 93 14.50 7.76 2.67
N LYS A 94 13.97 8.56 3.60
CA LYS A 94 14.34 8.44 5.02
C LYS A 94 14.01 7.06 5.60
N SER A 95 12.85 6.50 5.27
CA SER A 95 12.44 5.17 5.74
C SER A 95 13.26 4.01 5.14
N TYR A 96 14.00 4.22 4.05
CA TYR A 96 14.78 3.17 3.38
C TYR A 96 16.29 3.26 3.67
N PHE A 97 16.77 4.36 4.28
CA PHE A 97 18.19 4.62 4.55
C PHE A 97 18.53 4.85 6.04
N GLU A 98 17.55 4.69 6.93
CA GLU A 98 17.73 4.55 8.39
C GLU A 98 17.37 3.13 8.81
#